data_AF-A0A7J6G9K3-F1
#
_entry.id   AF-A0A7J6G9K3-F1
#
_cell.length_a   1.000
_cell.length_b   1.000
_cell.length_c   1.000
_cell.angle_alpha   90.00
_cell.angle_beta   90.00
_cell.angle_gamma   90.00
#
_symmetry.space_group_name_H-M   'P 1'
#
loop_
_entity.id
_entity.type
_entity.pdbx_description
1 polymer ?
#
loop_
_entity_poly.entity_id
_entity_poly.type
_entity_poly.pdbx_seq_one_letter_code
_entity_poly.pdbx_strand_id
1 'polypeptide(L)'
;MGSRALVFGKGIKVLSLPFNGKALLLPKKNNLDLVRRNCSTPTSGSSLEPPDVSRLAQTARISLTPQEVEDFGPKIRQVVDWFGQLQAVDLQSVEPAIRADTEGDNLRDDIPETFENREAIIGAVPNFEDPYIKVPKVLNKE
;
A
#
# COMPACT_ATOMS: atom_id res chain seq x y z
N MET A 1 54.15 -21.79 -19.47
CA MET A 1 53.13 -22.45 -20.33
C MET A 1 51.78 -21.99 -19.81
N GLY A 2 51.17 -20.89 -20.24
CA GLY A 2 50.88 -20.53 -21.62
C GLY A 2 49.46 -20.99 -21.95
N SER A 3 48.44 -20.20 -21.61
CA SER A 3 47.10 -20.28 -22.22
C SER A 3 46.38 -18.94 -22.06
N ARG A 4 46.12 -18.33 -23.23
CA ARG A 4 45.49 -17.03 -23.45
C ARG A 4 43.97 -17.19 -23.38
N ALA A 5 43.25 -16.22 -22.82
CA ALA A 5 41.82 -16.06 -23.11
C ALA A 5 41.51 -14.58 -23.38
N LEU A 6 41.14 -14.37 -24.64
CA LEU A 6 40.52 -13.25 -25.35
C LEU A 6 39.99 -12.05 -24.55
N VAL A 7 40.44 -10.86 -24.94
CA VAL A 7 39.71 -9.60 -24.83
C VAL A 7 38.82 -9.44 -26.07
N PHE A 8 37.52 -9.27 -25.86
CA PHE A 8 36.55 -8.67 -26.79
C PHE A 8 35.60 -7.87 -25.90
N GLY A 9 35.14 -6.65 -26.19
CA GLY A 9 35.17 -5.85 -27.39
C GLY A 9 34.11 -4.77 -27.20
N LYS A 10 34.54 -3.52 -27.35
CA LYS A 10 33.79 -2.28 -27.55
C LYS A 10 32.27 -2.38 -27.76
N GLY A 11 31.55 -1.57 -26.98
CA GLY A 11 30.50 -0.67 -27.47
C GLY A 11 29.25 -1.32 -28.06
N ILE A 12 28.22 -1.49 -27.24
CA ILE A 12 26.86 -1.70 -27.73
C ILE A 12 26.36 -0.33 -28.22
N LYS A 13 26.46 -0.08 -29.54
CA LYS A 13 25.69 0.98 -30.19
C LYS A 13 24.22 0.56 -30.14
N VAL A 14 23.42 1.27 -29.36
CA VAL A 14 21.96 1.16 -29.41
C VAL A 14 21.51 1.69 -30.76
N LEU A 15 21.05 0.77 -31.61
CA LEU A 15 20.47 1.07 -32.91
C LEU A 15 19.11 1.74 -32.67
N SER A 16 19.05 3.06 -32.83
CA SER A 16 17.78 3.81 -32.81
C SER A 16 16.93 3.40 -34.01
N LEU A 17 15.86 2.64 -33.76
CA LEU A 17 14.80 2.44 -34.74
C LEU A 17 13.90 3.68 -34.73
N PRO A 18 13.60 4.30 -35.89
CA PRO A 18 12.65 5.40 -35.96
C PRO A 18 11.25 4.85 -35.72
N PHE A 19 10.72 5.03 -34.51
CA PHE A 19 9.32 4.73 -34.22
C PHE A 19 8.46 5.80 -34.92
N ASN A 20 7.91 5.40 -36.06
CA ASN A 20 7.06 6.22 -36.91
C ASN A 20 5.82 6.67 -36.13
N GLY A 21 5.73 7.99 -35.91
CA GLY A 21 4.59 8.63 -35.26
C GLY A 21 3.33 8.49 -36.09
N LYS A 22 2.48 7.54 -35.71
CA LYS A 22 1.03 7.62 -35.97
C LYS A 22 0.31 7.69 -34.64
N ALA A 23 -0.05 8.91 -34.26
CA ALA A 23 -0.99 9.17 -33.19
C ALA A 23 -2.33 8.55 -33.57
N LEU A 24 -2.60 7.35 -33.07
CA LEU A 24 -3.96 6.82 -33.02
C LEU A 24 -4.67 7.53 -31.87
N LEU A 25 -5.43 8.57 -32.23
CA LEU A 25 -6.42 9.20 -31.37
C LEU A 25 -7.44 8.12 -30.95
N LEU A 26 -7.26 7.57 -29.74
CA LEU A 26 -8.28 6.78 -29.09
C LEU A 26 -9.39 7.73 -28.62
N PRO A 27 -10.66 7.48 -28.97
CA PRO A 27 -11.76 8.29 -28.48
C PRO A 27 -11.87 8.13 -26.96
N LYS A 28 -11.76 9.26 -26.25
CA LYS A 28 -11.96 9.37 -24.81
C LYS A 28 -13.42 9.00 -24.49
N LYS A 29 -13.68 7.71 -24.25
CA LYS A 29 -14.95 7.25 -23.71
C LYS A 29 -14.96 7.61 -22.23
N ASN A 30 -15.49 8.78 -21.92
CA ASN A 30 -15.87 9.16 -20.57
C ASN A 30 -17.06 8.28 -20.16
N ASN A 31 -16.77 7.08 -19.71
CA ASN A 31 -17.73 6.27 -19.01
C ASN A 31 -17.25 6.23 -17.56
N LEU A 32 -17.58 7.31 -16.85
CA LEU A 32 -17.54 7.34 -15.39
C LEU A 32 -18.76 6.54 -14.88
N ASP A 33 -18.80 5.25 -15.19
CA ASP A 33 -19.51 4.31 -14.33
C ASP A 33 -18.62 4.14 -13.10
N LEU A 34 -18.70 5.12 -12.20
CA LEU A 34 -18.31 4.95 -10.81
C LEU A 34 -19.06 3.72 -10.33
N VAL A 35 -18.35 2.59 -10.26
CA VAL A 35 -18.80 1.39 -9.60
C VAL A 35 -19.01 1.77 -8.14
N ARG A 36 -20.25 2.19 -7.86
CA ARG A 36 -20.77 2.54 -6.56
C ARG A 36 -20.72 1.26 -5.74
N ARG A 37 -19.63 1.05 -4.98
CA ARG A 37 -19.61 0.04 -3.93
C ARG A 37 -20.54 0.55 -2.83
N ASN A 38 -21.82 0.22 -2.94
CA ASN A 38 -22.78 0.42 -1.87
C ASN A 38 -22.45 -0.53 -0.73
N CYS A 39 -21.59 -0.10 0.18
CA CYS A 39 -21.38 -0.75 1.47
C CYS A 39 -22.14 0.03 2.54
N SER A 40 -23.46 0.06 2.45
CA SER A 40 -24.32 0.59 3.49
C SER A 40 -25.21 -0.54 4.00
N THR A 41 -24.66 -1.33 4.92
CA THR A 41 -25.51 -2.15 5.79
C THR A 41 -26.03 -1.26 6.92
N PRO A 42 -27.36 -1.13 7.10
CA PRO A 42 -27.90 -0.47 8.28
C PRO A 42 -27.65 -1.38 9.48
N THR A 43 -26.58 -1.10 10.22
CA THR A 43 -26.35 -1.81 11.49
C THR A 43 -27.33 -1.26 12.52
N SER A 44 -28.32 -2.09 12.85
CA SER A 44 -29.17 -1.90 14.03
C SER A 44 -28.27 -1.78 15.25
N GLY A 45 -28.45 -0.72 16.03
CA GLY A 45 -27.61 -0.39 17.17
C GLY A 45 -27.40 -1.58 18.10
N SER A 46 -26.19 -2.11 18.13
CA SER A 46 -25.76 -3.08 19.12
C SER A 46 -24.61 -2.48 19.90
N SER A 47 -24.73 -2.56 21.23
CA SER A 47 -23.66 -2.30 22.19
C SER A 47 -22.34 -2.83 21.64
N LEU A 48 -21.35 -1.96 21.47
CA LEU A 48 -20.05 -2.33 20.95
C LEU A 48 -19.47 -3.37 21.91
N GLU A 49 -19.32 -4.62 21.45
CA GLU A 49 -18.61 -5.62 22.24
C GLU A 49 -17.22 -5.08 22.59
N PRO A 50 -16.75 -5.27 23.83
CA PRO A 50 -15.43 -4.83 24.21
C PRO A 50 -14.37 -5.33 23.23
N PRO A 51 -13.52 -4.44 22.68
CA PRO A 51 -12.53 -4.84 21.70
C PRO A 51 -11.51 -5.80 22.34
N ASP A 52 -11.29 -6.94 21.69
CA ASP A 52 -10.22 -7.87 22.05
C ASP A 52 -8.87 -7.27 21.63
N VAL A 53 -8.15 -6.73 22.62
CA VAL A 53 -6.83 -6.10 22.44
C VAL A 53 -5.80 -7.08 21.91
N SER A 54 -5.88 -8.37 22.27
CA SER A 54 -4.92 -9.39 21.80
C SER A 54 -5.09 -9.62 20.30
N ARG A 55 -6.34 -9.74 19.85
CA ARG A 55 -6.66 -9.86 18.42
C ARG A 55 -6.25 -8.62 17.64
N LEU A 56 -6.52 -7.42 18.17
CA LEU A 56 -6.12 -6.16 17.54
C LEU A 56 -4.60 -6.06 17.38
N ALA A 57 -3.84 -6.43 18.41
CA ALA A 57 -2.38 -6.44 18.38
C ALA A 57 -1.85 -7.40 17.30
N GLN A 58 -2.47 -8.59 17.17
CA GLN A 58 -2.11 -9.54 16.11
C GLN A 58 -2.36 -8.98 14.70
N THR A 59 -3.49 -8.28 14.50
CA THR A 59 -3.80 -7.61 13.22
C THR A 59 -2.80 -6.50 12.91
N ALA A 60 -2.40 -5.73 13.91
CA ALA A 60 -1.43 -4.65 13.77
C ALA A 60 0.04 -5.11 13.75
N ARG A 61 0.31 -6.41 13.89
CA ARG A 61 1.67 -6.98 14.04
C ARG A 61 2.44 -6.40 15.22
N ILE A 62 1.75 -6.05 16.31
CA ILE A 62 2.32 -5.57 17.56
C ILE A 62 2.40 -6.73 18.54
N SER A 63 3.56 -6.94 19.16
CA SER A 63 3.72 -7.92 20.24
C SER A 63 3.41 -7.26 21.58
N LEU A 64 2.47 -7.82 22.33
CA LEU A 64 2.09 -7.33 23.66
C LEU A 64 2.22 -8.47 24.68
N THR A 65 2.61 -8.10 25.89
CA THR A 65 2.57 -8.99 27.06
C THR A 65 1.15 -9.05 27.66
N PRO A 66 0.80 -10.09 28.44
CA PRO A 66 -0.52 -10.17 29.08
C PRO A 66 -0.83 -8.98 29.99
N GLN A 67 0.18 -8.45 30.67
CA GLN A 67 0.03 -7.28 31.53
C GLN A 67 -0.30 -6.02 30.73
N GLU A 68 0.39 -5.79 29.61
CA GLU A 68 0.10 -4.67 28.72
C GLU A 68 -1.31 -4.77 28.11
N VAL A 69 -1.79 -5.97 27.82
CA VAL A 69 -3.16 -6.20 27.34
C VAL A 69 -4.18 -5.72 28.37
N GLU A 70 -3.99 -6.05 29.65
CA GLU A 70 -4.84 -5.59 30.75
C GLU A 70 -4.79 -4.06 30.91
N ASP A 71 -3.60 -3.46 30.77
CA ASP A 71 -3.38 -2.03 30.91
C ASP A 71 -3.97 -1.21 29.74
N PHE A 72 -3.96 -1.75 28.51
CA PHE A 72 -4.44 -1.06 27.31
C PHE A 72 -5.94 -1.26 27.07
N GLY A 73 -6.52 -2.37 27.52
CA GLY A 73 -7.96 -2.64 27.43
C GLY A 73 -8.87 -1.46 27.81
N PRO A 74 -8.76 -0.89 29.04
CA PRO A 74 -9.62 0.21 29.47
C PRO A 74 -9.34 1.50 28.69
N LYS A 75 -8.09 1.76 28.27
CA LYS A 75 -7.72 2.96 27.51
C LYS A 75 -8.35 2.96 26.13
N ILE A 76 -8.28 1.82 25.43
CA ILE A 76 -8.90 1.66 24.11
C ILE A 76 -10.42 1.78 24.23
N ARG A 77 -11.01 1.19 25.27
CA ARG A 77 -12.45 1.30 25.52
C ARG A 77 -12.88 2.77 25.68
N GLN A 78 -12.17 3.55 26.48
CA GLN A 78 -12.47 4.97 26.67
C GLN A 78 -12.46 5.76 25.35
N VAL A 79 -11.51 5.47 24.46
CA VAL A 79 -11.44 6.12 23.14
C VAL A 79 -12.62 5.72 22.27
N VAL A 80 -12.96 4.43 22.22
CA VAL A 80 -14.10 3.93 21.44
C VAL A 80 -15.43 4.48 21.96
N ASP A 81 -15.61 4.53 23.28
CA ASP A 81 -16.80 5.10 23.92
C ASP A 81 -16.95 6.59 23.58
N TRP A 82 -15.84 7.34 23.53
CA TRP A 82 -15.84 8.73 23.10
C TRP A 82 -16.28 8.89 21.63
N PHE A 83 -15.75 8.06 20.72
CA PHE A 83 -16.21 8.02 19.32
C PHE A 83 -17.67 7.58 19.18
N GLY A 84 -18.20 6.80 20.13
CA GLY A 84 -19.61 6.38 20.17
C GLY A 84 -20.60 7.55 20.13
N GLN A 85 -20.19 8.74 20.59
CA GLN A 85 -21.01 9.95 20.52
C GLN A 85 -21.41 10.33 19.09
N LEU A 86 -20.59 9.98 18.09
CA LEU A 86 -20.87 10.26 16.68
C LEU A 86 -22.04 9.43 16.13
N GLN A 87 -22.41 8.32 16.78
CA GLN A 87 -23.56 7.50 16.37
C GLN A 87 -24.91 8.20 16.57
N ALA A 88 -24.96 9.23 17.42
CA ALA A 88 -26.18 10.02 17.66
C ALA A 88 -26.47 11.04 16.53
N VAL A 89 -25.53 11.25 15.61
CA VAL A 89 -25.66 12.22 14.51
C VAL A 89 -26.33 11.54 13.31
N ASP A 90 -27.38 12.17 12.76
CA ASP A 90 -28.02 11.71 11.52
C ASP A 90 -27.17 12.07 10.30
N LEU A 91 -26.81 11.05 9.52
CA LEU A 91 -25.98 11.16 8.31
C LEU A 91 -26.65 10.57 7.07
N GLN A 92 -27.96 10.25 7.10
CA GLN A 92 -28.65 9.57 5.99
C GLN A 92 -28.58 10.34 4.65
N SER A 93 -28.48 11.67 4.70
CA SER A 93 -28.47 12.54 3.51
C SER A 93 -27.09 13.13 3.17
N VAL A 94 -26.03 12.73 3.88
CA VAL A 94 -24.68 13.31 3.71
C VAL A 94 -23.78 12.29 3.02
N GLU A 95 -23.22 12.66 1.87
CA GLU A 95 -22.24 11.83 1.17
C GLU A 95 -20.90 11.81 1.92
N PRO A 96 -20.19 10.68 1.99
CA PRO A 96 -18.90 10.59 2.68
C PRO A 96 -17.83 11.51 2.07
N ALA A 97 -17.10 12.23 2.92
CA ALA A 97 -15.95 13.04 2.50
C ALA A 97 -14.70 12.17 2.33
N ILE A 98 -14.28 11.91 1.08
CA ILE A 98 -13.13 11.04 0.76
C ILE A 98 -11.79 11.83 0.78
N ARG A 99 -11.80 13.07 0.29
CA ARG A 99 -10.64 13.96 0.22
C ARG A 99 -11.11 15.41 0.40
N ALA A 100 -10.28 16.26 1.01
CA ALA A 100 -10.59 17.67 1.24
C ALA A 100 -10.55 18.49 -0.06
N ASP A 101 -9.59 18.20 -0.94
CA ASP A 101 -9.45 18.72 -2.28
C ASP A 101 -10.05 17.74 -3.31
N THR A 102 -10.95 18.23 -4.16
CA THR A 102 -11.51 17.43 -5.26
C THR A 102 -10.77 17.81 -6.55
N GLU A 103 -9.47 17.54 -6.59
CA GLU A 103 -8.71 17.65 -7.83
C GLU A 103 -8.54 16.28 -8.46
N GLY A 104 -8.76 16.26 -9.78
CA GLY A 104 -9.14 15.09 -10.59
C GLY A 104 -8.06 14.03 -10.79
N ASP A 105 -8.22 13.25 -11.86
CA ASP A 105 -7.40 12.08 -12.17
C ASP A 105 -5.90 12.44 -12.27
N ASN A 106 -5.19 12.29 -11.14
CA ASN A 106 -3.74 12.38 -11.07
C ASN A 106 -3.12 11.11 -11.64
N LEU A 107 -3.07 11.03 -12.98
CA LEU A 107 -2.41 9.95 -13.69
C LEU A 107 -0.93 10.27 -13.89
N ARG A 108 -0.08 9.28 -13.66
CA ARG A 108 1.34 9.31 -14.01
C ARG A 108 1.51 8.97 -15.48
N ASP A 109 2.36 9.70 -16.21
CA ASP A 109 2.73 9.37 -17.58
C ASP A 109 3.43 7.99 -17.66
N ASP A 110 3.15 7.22 -18.70
CA ASP A 110 3.77 5.91 -18.93
C ASP A 110 5.14 6.05 -19.60
N ILE A 111 6.07 6.71 -18.90
CA ILE A 111 7.45 6.91 -19.34
C ILE A 111 8.38 6.18 -18.36
N PRO A 112 9.30 5.33 -18.84
CA PRO A 112 10.25 4.65 -17.97
C PRO A 112 11.32 5.64 -17.47
N GLU A 113 11.55 5.63 -16.16
CA GLU A 113 12.59 6.41 -15.51
C GLU A 113 13.63 5.47 -14.88
N THR A 114 14.91 5.81 -15.01
CA THR A 114 15.99 5.06 -14.36
C THR A 114 16.23 5.64 -12.97
N PHE A 115 16.25 4.78 -11.96
CA PHE A 115 16.55 5.17 -10.60
C PHE A 115 18.04 5.02 -10.33
N GLU A 116 18.75 6.15 -10.22
CA GLU A 116 20.21 6.18 -10.08
C GLU A 116 20.71 5.78 -8.68
N ASN A 117 19.85 5.79 -7.66
CA ASN A 117 20.28 5.66 -6.26
C ASN A 117 20.08 4.24 -5.69
N ARG A 118 20.46 3.21 -6.44
CA ARG A 118 20.27 1.81 -6.03
C ARG A 118 21.12 1.46 -4.81
N GLU A 119 22.34 1.96 -4.76
CA GLU A 119 23.32 1.67 -3.70
C GLU A 119 22.84 2.21 -2.34
N ALA A 120 22.25 3.41 -2.27
CA ALA A 120 21.73 3.92 -1.01
C ALA A 120 20.48 3.16 -0.54
N ILE A 121 19.64 2.70 -1.47
CA ILE A 121 18.47 1.88 -1.12
C ILE A 121 18.93 0.57 -0.47
N ILE A 122 19.93 -0.10 -1.04
CA ILE A 122 20.48 -1.35 -0.48
C ILE A 122 21.20 -1.07 0.85
N GLY A 123 21.94 0.03 0.95
CA GLY A 123 22.60 0.46 2.19
C GLY A 123 21.63 0.74 3.35
N ALA A 124 20.36 1.04 3.07
CA ALA A 124 19.33 1.22 4.08
C ALA A 124 18.72 -0.11 4.59
N VAL A 125 18.98 -1.24 3.91
CA VAL A 125 18.43 -2.55 4.28
C VAL A 125 19.30 -3.19 5.36
N PRO A 126 18.72 -3.58 6.52
CA PRO A 126 19.52 -4.16 7.61
C PRO A 126 20.20 -5.49 7.28
N ASN A 127 19.60 -6.31 6.40
CA ASN A 127 20.12 -7.63 6.04
C ASN A 127 19.82 -7.95 4.57
N PHE A 128 20.86 -8.08 3.76
CA PHE A 128 20.76 -8.37 2.34
C PHE A 128 21.90 -9.29 1.89
N GLU A 129 21.68 -10.00 0.80
CA GLU A 129 22.66 -10.82 0.09
C GLU A 129 22.48 -10.52 -1.39
N ASP A 130 23.39 -9.70 -1.96
CA ASP A 130 23.18 -9.10 -3.28
C ASP A 130 22.81 -10.14 -4.36
N PRO A 131 21.71 -9.95 -5.11
CA PRO A 131 20.83 -8.75 -5.20
C PRO A 131 19.56 -8.78 -4.32
N TYR A 132 19.46 -9.64 -3.31
CA TYR A 132 18.22 -9.95 -2.57
C TYR A 132 18.19 -9.41 -1.14
N ILE A 133 16.98 -9.10 -0.66
CA ILE A 133 16.73 -8.80 0.76
C ILE A 133 16.49 -10.11 1.51
N LYS A 134 17.20 -10.30 2.64
CA LYS A 134 17.10 -11.51 3.43
C LYS A 134 15.97 -11.41 4.44
N VAL A 135 14.96 -12.27 4.30
CA VAL A 135 13.83 -12.37 5.24
C VAL A 135 13.75 -13.78 5.86
N PRO A 136 13.19 -13.91 7.08
CA PRO A 136 12.89 -15.23 7.63
C PRO A 136 11.98 -16.03 6.69
N LYS A 137 12.22 -17.33 6.59
CA LYS A 137 11.42 -18.22 5.76
C LYS A 137 9.97 -18.19 6.24
N VAL A 138 9.04 -17.97 5.30
CA VAL A 138 7.60 -18.09 5.58
C VAL A 138 7.28 -19.57 5.82
N LEU A 139 6.87 -19.88 7.04
CA LEU A 139 6.32 -21.19 7.40
C LEU A 139 4.80 -21.06 7.42
N ASN A 140 4.10 -21.97 6.74
CA ASN A 140 2.66 -22.06 6.89
C ASN A 140 2.36 -22.55 8.31
N LYS A 141 1.51 -21.82 9.03
CA LYS A 141 0.91 -22.32 10.26
C LYS A 141 -0.31 -23.14 9.84
N GLU A 142 -0.30 -24.44 10.13
CA GLU A 142 -1.52 -25.26 10.12
C GLU A 142 -2.46 -24.82 11.25
#